data_AF-A0A8H3I0H8-F1
#
_entry.id   AF-A0A8H3I0H8-F1
#
_cell.length_a   1.000
_cell.length_b   1.000
_cell.length_c   1.000
_cell.angle_alpha   90.00
_cell.angle_beta   90.00
_cell.angle_gamma   90.00
#
_symmetry.space_group_name_H-M   'P 1'
#
loop_
_entity.id
_entity.type
_entity.pdbx_description
1 polymer ?
#
loop_
_entity_poly.entity_id
_entity_poly.type
_entity_poly.pdbx_seq_one_letter_code
_entity_poly.pdbx_strand_id
1 'polypeptide(L)'
;MKRRLYLAWVRTLCPTIPHLCDKWMLIPSMADRTIDSEYSPKIAGIANLSIDLFIEVAKYLRPVDLLSLARCKLFRSYLMRPSSRFIWLESMKIFAGLPPSPPGFTEPQYLTVLFSNFCTVCGSTEKLQVDATLLVRLCIRCQEQCLVLLIDIDEVPVDIRDFVPRSNVFGKGKRGQLPDARVLKSDVANVLKLLDEAERSGDDSVLSEVRKTMREVVLDRKAQAEAINLILERHESDLRWEGYRVVTERRQEIERKCISDLGCQKEDLQFAWDSSGRNKYQQLMNKSEPLSDREWGEIRPTLKRLLRVNGKARLAKEQEGRHPGQSSYQGELDCPQQPLTLPIDPVIDGFTSINGIEFLRGICG
;
A
#
# COMPACT_ATOMS: atom_id res chain seq x y z
N MET A 1 14.03 29.71 -20.54
CA MET A 1 13.68 28.69 -21.56
C MET A 1 13.27 27.37 -20.91
N LYS A 2 14.12 26.73 -20.09
CA LYS A 2 13.82 25.49 -19.32
C LYS A 2 12.46 25.49 -18.59
N ARG A 3 12.17 26.50 -17.76
CA ARG A 3 10.87 26.64 -17.06
C ARG A 3 9.66 26.80 -18.00
N ARG A 4 9.84 27.44 -19.17
CA ARG A 4 8.75 27.64 -20.14
C ARG A 4 8.46 26.37 -20.95
N LEU A 5 9.49 25.63 -21.35
CA LEU A 5 9.35 24.34 -22.03
C LEU A 5 8.79 23.27 -21.08
N TYR A 6 9.25 23.26 -19.83
CA TYR A 6 8.70 22.41 -18.76
C TYR A 6 7.22 22.74 -18.50
N LEU A 7 6.88 24.03 -18.34
CA LEU A 7 5.48 24.46 -18.18
C LEU A 7 4.63 24.26 -19.44
N ALA A 8 5.21 24.22 -20.64
CA ALA A 8 4.50 23.93 -21.89
C ALA A 8 4.17 22.44 -22.00
N TRP A 9 5.15 21.56 -21.77
CA TRP A 9 4.99 20.09 -21.70
C TRP A 9 3.95 19.68 -20.63
N VAL A 10 3.92 20.43 -19.52
CA VAL A 10 3.01 20.23 -18.40
C VAL A 10 1.63 20.86 -18.60
N ARG A 11 1.53 22.06 -19.19
CA ARG A 11 0.23 22.68 -19.52
C ARG A 11 -0.56 21.83 -20.51
N THR A 12 0.13 21.04 -21.34
CA THR A 12 -0.48 20.11 -22.28
C THR A 12 -0.69 18.68 -21.75
N LEU A 13 -0.42 18.39 -20.45
CA LEU A 13 -1.03 17.25 -19.74
C LEU A 13 -2.51 17.53 -19.39
N CYS A 14 -2.94 18.79 -19.50
CA CYS A 14 -4.29 19.26 -19.16
C CYS A 14 -5.32 19.42 -20.32
N PRO A 15 -5.02 19.40 -21.64
CA PRO A 15 -5.99 19.68 -22.69
C PRO A 15 -6.76 18.45 -23.15
N THR A 16 -6.35 17.23 -22.77
CA THR A 16 -7.09 15.99 -23.09
C THR A 16 -7.93 15.44 -21.95
N ILE A 17 -8.11 16.21 -20.86
CA ILE A 17 -9.29 15.98 -20.02
C ILE A 17 -9.99 17.29 -19.62
N PRO A 18 -10.54 18.04 -20.60
CA PRO A 18 -11.34 19.24 -20.33
C PRO A 18 -12.54 18.94 -19.42
N HIS A 19 -13.06 17.72 -19.49
CA HIS A 19 -14.19 17.27 -18.67
C HIS A 19 -13.80 16.89 -17.23
N LEU A 20 -12.51 16.79 -16.90
CA LEU A 20 -12.07 16.37 -15.58
C LEU A 20 -11.85 17.55 -14.63
N CYS A 21 -11.54 18.77 -15.08
CA CYS A 21 -11.49 19.89 -14.14
C CYS A 21 -12.83 20.03 -13.37
N ASP A 22 -13.94 19.70 -14.04
CA ASP A 22 -15.28 19.61 -13.43
C ASP A 22 -15.66 18.23 -12.86
N LYS A 23 -15.11 17.10 -13.36
CA LYS A 23 -15.37 15.75 -12.80
C LYS A 23 -14.46 15.30 -11.65
N TRP A 24 -13.26 15.87 -11.48
CA TRP A 24 -12.48 15.78 -10.23
C TRP A 24 -13.26 16.37 -9.05
N MET A 25 -14.25 17.22 -9.34
CA MET A 25 -15.19 17.80 -8.38
C MET A 25 -16.47 16.96 -8.17
N LEU A 26 -16.63 15.84 -8.89
CA LEU A 26 -17.84 15.01 -8.89
C LEU A 26 -17.54 13.52 -8.65
N ILE A 27 -16.49 13.16 -7.92
CA ILE A 27 -16.45 11.83 -7.30
C ILE A 27 -17.52 11.83 -6.21
N PRO A 28 -18.56 10.97 -6.27
CA PRO A 28 -19.63 10.99 -5.30
C PRO A 28 -19.07 10.83 -3.89
N SER A 29 -19.53 11.69 -2.99
CA SER A 29 -19.45 11.45 -1.56
C SER A 29 -19.88 10.01 -1.28
N MET A 30 -19.09 9.22 -0.53
CA MET A 30 -19.46 7.86 -0.09
C MET A 30 -20.63 7.85 0.93
N ALA A 31 -21.57 8.80 0.81
CA ALA A 31 -22.72 8.93 1.68
C ALA A 31 -23.90 8.03 1.26
N ASP A 32 -23.84 7.36 0.10
CA ASP A 32 -24.94 6.51 -0.39
C ASP A 32 -24.83 5.03 0.05
N ARG A 33 -24.42 4.83 1.29
CA ARG A 33 -24.84 3.64 2.03
C ARG A 33 -25.82 4.10 3.09
N THR A 34 -27.10 3.86 2.83
CA THR A 34 -28.16 3.86 3.84
C THR A 34 -27.77 2.87 4.93
N ILE A 35 -27.05 3.36 5.93
CA ILE A 35 -26.91 2.70 7.22
C ILE A 35 -28.15 3.08 7.98
N ASP A 36 -28.99 2.07 8.25
CA ASP A 36 -30.19 2.22 9.04
C ASP A 36 -29.89 2.96 10.34
N SER A 37 -30.75 3.94 10.57
CA SER A 37 -30.75 4.85 11.70
C SER A 37 -30.92 4.09 13.01
N GLU A 38 -29.83 3.77 13.70
CA GLU A 38 -29.76 3.85 15.15
C GLU A 38 -28.30 3.86 15.63
N TYR A 39 -27.90 4.97 16.26
CA TYR A 39 -26.59 5.22 16.88
C TYR A 39 -25.37 5.43 15.95
N SER A 40 -25.39 6.54 15.19
CA SER A 40 -24.14 7.22 14.82
C SER A 40 -23.82 8.26 15.91
N PRO A 41 -22.71 8.17 16.67
CA PRO A 41 -22.25 9.31 17.44
C PRO A 41 -21.89 10.40 16.43
N LYS A 42 -22.75 11.42 16.30
CA LYS A 42 -22.38 12.66 15.61
C LYS A 42 -21.14 13.17 16.34
N ILE A 43 -19.98 13.20 15.67
CA ILE A 43 -18.77 13.84 16.20
C ILE A 43 -19.07 15.35 16.25
N ALA A 44 -19.75 15.77 17.32
CA ALA A 44 -20.24 17.13 17.51
C ALA A 44 -19.11 18.14 17.79
N GLY A 45 -17.86 17.69 17.90
CA GLY A 45 -16.71 18.55 18.23
C GLY A 45 -16.03 19.19 17.02
N ILE A 46 -15.71 18.40 15.99
CA ILE A 46 -14.86 18.87 14.88
C ILE A 46 -15.58 19.90 13.97
N ALA A 47 -16.90 19.78 13.80
CA ALA A 47 -17.67 20.73 12.99
C ALA A 47 -17.85 22.11 13.67
N ASN A 48 -17.67 22.17 14.99
CA ASN A 48 -17.76 23.39 15.81
C ASN A 48 -16.38 24.01 16.12
N LEU A 49 -15.30 23.42 15.60
CA LEU A 49 -13.94 23.92 15.78
C LEU A 49 -13.77 25.21 14.95
N SER A 50 -13.13 26.24 15.52
CA SER A 50 -12.76 27.42 14.74
C SER A 50 -11.82 27.02 13.60
N ILE A 51 -11.88 27.76 12.49
CA ILE A 51 -11.02 27.50 11.33
C ILE A 51 -9.53 27.55 11.73
N ASP A 52 -9.15 28.45 12.64
CA ASP A 52 -7.76 28.59 13.09
C ASP A 52 -7.26 27.36 13.86
N LEU A 53 -8.08 26.81 14.76
CA LEU A 53 -7.74 25.58 15.47
C LEU A 53 -7.72 24.38 14.53
N PHE A 54 -8.62 24.35 13.53
CA PHE A 54 -8.60 23.32 12.50
C PHE A 54 -7.29 23.36 11.71
N ILE A 55 -6.81 24.53 11.28
CA ILE A 55 -5.53 24.70 10.59
C ILE A 55 -4.38 24.16 11.44
N GLU A 56 -4.37 24.53 12.72
CA GLU A 56 -3.29 24.16 13.64
C GLU A 56 -3.19 22.64 13.81
N VAL A 57 -4.31 21.92 13.78
CA VAL A 57 -4.34 20.45 13.80
C VAL A 57 -4.01 19.88 12.41
N ALA A 58 -4.56 20.47 11.35
CA ALA A 58 -4.47 19.94 9.98
C ALA A 58 -3.03 19.84 9.47
N LYS A 59 -2.13 20.73 9.90
CA LYS A 59 -0.71 20.71 9.50
C LYS A 59 0.06 19.48 10.02
N TYR A 60 -0.45 18.81 11.05
CA TYR A 60 0.15 17.59 11.61
C TYR A 60 -0.47 16.30 11.06
N LEU A 61 -1.49 16.40 10.18
CA LEU A 61 -2.13 15.23 9.61
C LEU A 61 -1.28 14.60 8.51
N ARG A 62 -1.26 13.27 8.45
CA ARG A 62 -0.68 12.54 7.32
C ARG A 62 -1.44 12.89 6.03
N PRO A 63 -0.78 12.91 4.87
CA PRO A 63 -1.43 13.17 3.59
C PRO A 63 -2.70 12.34 3.33
N VAL A 64 -2.74 11.06 3.71
CA VAL A 64 -3.94 10.20 3.57
C VAL A 64 -5.13 10.75 4.35
N ASP A 65 -4.88 11.22 5.57
CA ASP A 65 -5.91 11.75 6.47
C ASP A 65 -6.38 13.12 5.96
N LEU A 66 -5.45 13.98 5.53
CA LEU A 66 -5.76 15.29 4.96
C LEU A 66 -6.55 15.17 3.64
N LEU A 67 -6.20 14.23 2.77
CA LEU A 67 -6.96 13.90 1.56
C LEU A 67 -8.35 13.38 1.89
N SER A 68 -8.51 12.65 2.99
CA SER A 68 -9.81 12.19 3.45
C SER A 68 -10.70 13.34 3.91
N LEU A 69 -10.13 14.30 4.65
CA LEU A 69 -10.85 15.53 5.02
C LEU A 69 -11.18 16.40 3.80
N ALA A 70 -10.28 16.54 2.83
CA ALA A 70 -10.51 17.33 1.62
C ALA A 70 -11.66 16.79 0.75
N ARG A 71 -12.08 15.53 0.96
CA ARG A 71 -13.26 14.92 0.32
C ARG A 71 -14.55 15.16 1.10
N CYS A 72 -14.47 15.50 2.38
CA CYS A 72 -15.63 15.86 3.18
C CYS A 72 -16.15 17.24 2.77
N LYS A 73 -17.46 17.35 2.54
CA LYS A 73 -18.12 18.60 2.09
C LYS A 73 -17.78 19.81 2.97
N LEU A 74 -17.66 19.60 4.28
CA LEU A 74 -17.36 20.65 5.26
C LEU A 74 -15.96 21.27 5.08
N PHE A 75 -14.93 20.44 4.80
CA PHE A 75 -13.53 20.90 4.76
C PHE A 75 -13.04 21.17 3.33
N ARG A 76 -13.68 20.57 2.33
CA ARG A 76 -13.29 20.66 0.91
C ARG A 76 -13.11 22.10 0.45
N SER A 77 -14.09 22.96 0.71
CA SER A 77 -14.09 24.36 0.25
C SER A 77 -12.97 25.19 0.88
N TYR A 78 -12.40 24.74 1.99
CA TYR A 78 -11.30 25.38 2.68
C TYR A 78 -9.96 24.81 2.23
N LEU A 79 -9.77 23.49 2.38
CA LEU A 79 -8.50 22.80 2.11
C LEU A 79 -8.05 22.90 0.64
N MET A 80 -8.97 23.05 -0.30
CA MET A 80 -8.66 23.16 -1.73
C MET A 80 -8.34 24.59 -2.19
N ARG A 81 -8.39 25.60 -1.30
CA ARG A 81 -8.06 26.99 -1.66
C ARG A 81 -6.55 27.18 -1.79
N PRO A 82 -6.09 28.07 -2.69
CA PRO A 82 -4.67 28.44 -2.77
C PRO A 82 -4.10 28.96 -1.44
N SER A 83 -4.92 29.64 -0.63
CA SER A 83 -4.53 30.13 0.70
C SER A 83 -4.18 29.01 1.68
N SER A 84 -4.68 27.80 1.47
CA SER A 84 -4.46 26.64 2.33
C SER A 84 -3.30 25.76 1.87
N ARG A 85 -2.55 26.21 0.83
CA ARG A 85 -1.38 25.48 0.29
C ARG A 85 -0.35 25.14 1.36
N PHE A 86 -0.12 26.02 2.32
CA PHE A 86 0.85 25.78 3.40
C PHE A 86 0.51 24.53 4.22
N ILE A 87 -0.78 24.21 4.42
CA ILE A 87 -1.21 23.01 5.16
C ILE A 87 -0.71 21.75 4.46
N TRP A 88 -0.86 21.69 3.13
CA TRP A 88 -0.39 20.58 2.32
C TRP A 88 1.14 20.46 2.35
N LEU A 89 1.85 21.60 2.28
CA LEU A 89 3.30 21.60 2.38
C LEU A 89 3.80 21.12 3.74
N GLU A 90 3.16 21.51 4.85
CA GLU A 90 3.51 20.99 6.17
C GLU A 90 3.22 19.48 6.26
N SER A 91 2.07 19.03 5.76
CA SER A 91 1.72 17.60 5.71
C SER A 91 2.74 16.77 4.90
N MET A 92 3.28 17.33 3.81
CA MET A 92 4.34 16.68 3.03
C MET A 92 5.63 16.47 3.83
N LYS A 93 5.96 17.34 4.79
CA LYS A 93 7.21 17.22 5.59
C LYS A 93 7.23 15.98 6.50
N ILE A 94 6.06 15.39 6.79
CA ILE A 94 5.95 14.12 7.50
C ILE A 94 6.73 13.01 6.76
N PHE A 95 6.75 13.08 5.43
CA PHE A 95 7.53 12.19 4.58
C PHE A 95 8.87 12.83 4.23
N ALA A 96 9.84 12.70 5.14
CA ALA A 96 11.20 13.20 4.92
C ALA A 96 11.79 12.64 3.62
N GLY A 97 12.28 13.53 2.76
CA GLY A 97 12.84 13.19 1.45
C GLY A 97 11.82 13.13 0.30
N LEU A 98 10.53 13.41 0.56
CA LEU A 98 9.53 13.49 -0.52
C LEU A 98 9.90 14.64 -1.48
N PRO A 99 10.08 14.37 -2.78
CA PRO A 99 10.36 15.43 -3.74
C PRO A 99 9.24 16.48 -3.74
N PRO A 100 9.57 17.75 -4.02
CA PRO A 100 8.56 18.80 -4.15
C PRO A 100 7.57 18.45 -5.27
N SER A 101 6.35 18.97 -5.16
CA SER A 101 5.34 18.79 -6.20
C SER A 101 5.91 19.25 -7.55
N PRO A 102 5.90 18.40 -8.58
CA PRO A 102 6.41 18.78 -9.89
C PRO A 102 5.55 19.92 -10.45
N PRO A 103 6.13 20.83 -11.25
CA PRO A 103 5.37 21.88 -11.90
C PRO A 103 4.16 21.31 -12.64
N GLY A 104 2.99 21.94 -12.46
CA GLY A 104 1.71 21.50 -13.00
C GLY A 104 0.83 20.71 -12.06
N PHE A 105 1.41 20.12 -11.02
CA PHE A 105 0.66 19.50 -9.95
C PHE A 105 0.53 20.49 -8.80
N THR A 106 -0.71 20.68 -8.35
CA THR A 106 -0.95 21.19 -7.01
C THR A 106 -0.54 20.13 -5.99
N GLU A 107 -0.09 20.55 -4.80
CA GLU A 107 0.25 19.63 -3.71
C GLU A 107 -0.85 18.59 -3.41
N PRO A 108 -2.14 18.95 -3.31
CA PRO A 108 -3.21 17.96 -3.13
C PRO A 108 -3.33 16.97 -4.30
N GLN A 109 -3.12 17.39 -5.55
CA GLN A 109 -3.14 16.48 -6.70
C GLN A 109 -1.97 15.51 -6.65
N TYR A 110 -0.78 16.01 -6.36
CA TYR A 110 0.43 15.19 -6.22
C TYR A 110 0.26 14.14 -5.12
N LEU A 111 -0.20 14.57 -3.93
CA LEU A 111 -0.46 13.65 -2.82
C LEU A 111 -1.60 12.67 -3.12
N THR A 112 -2.59 13.05 -3.92
CA THR A 112 -3.67 12.14 -4.36
C THR A 112 -3.10 10.99 -5.20
N VAL A 113 -2.19 11.27 -6.14
CA VAL A 113 -1.54 10.22 -6.95
C VAL A 113 -0.83 9.22 -6.03
N LEU A 114 -0.04 9.73 -5.09
CA LEU A 114 0.83 8.93 -4.24
C LEU A 114 0.05 8.13 -3.19
N PHE A 115 -0.82 8.79 -2.43
CA PHE A 115 -1.37 8.26 -1.17
C PHE A 115 -2.86 7.91 -1.21
N SER A 116 -3.58 8.24 -2.29
CA SER A 116 -4.99 7.88 -2.38
C SER A 116 -5.21 6.45 -2.90
N ASN A 117 -6.42 5.93 -2.69
CA ASN A 117 -6.86 4.64 -3.20
C ASN A 117 -7.84 4.81 -4.37
N PHE A 118 -7.64 5.81 -5.23
CA PHE A 118 -8.49 6.07 -6.39
C PHE A 118 -7.70 6.15 -7.68
N CYS A 119 -8.32 5.73 -8.79
CA CYS A 119 -7.77 5.95 -10.10
C CYS A 119 -7.77 7.45 -10.42
N THR A 120 -6.63 7.98 -10.87
CA THR A 120 -6.42 9.37 -11.26
C THR A 120 -7.07 9.74 -12.59
N VAL A 121 -7.89 8.88 -13.17
CA VAL A 121 -8.62 9.14 -14.43
C VAL A 121 -10.12 8.95 -14.21
N CYS A 122 -10.53 7.79 -13.68
CA CYS A 122 -11.95 7.45 -13.52
C CYS A 122 -12.47 7.49 -12.07
N GLY A 123 -11.59 7.61 -11.07
CA GLY A 123 -11.98 7.59 -9.66
C GLY A 123 -12.34 6.21 -9.08
N SER A 124 -12.20 5.11 -9.85
CA SER A 124 -12.42 3.74 -9.33
C SER A 124 -11.41 3.39 -8.22
N THR A 125 -11.82 2.56 -7.26
CA THR A 125 -10.97 2.08 -6.14
C THR A 125 -10.38 0.69 -6.39
N GLU A 126 -10.65 0.07 -7.54
CA GLU A 126 -10.33 -1.34 -7.78
C GLU A 126 -9.00 -1.53 -8.51
N LYS A 127 -8.20 -2.51 -8.03
CA LYS A 127 -6.97 -3.00 -8.67
C LYS A 127 -6.07 -1.86 -9.13
N LEU A 128 -5.73 -0.98 -8.19
CA LEU A 128 -4.94 0.21 -8.44
C LEU A 128 -3.47 -0.05 -8.15
N GLN A 129 -2.62 0.43 -9.05
CA GLN A 129 -1.20 0.57 -8.80
C GLN A 129 -0.78 2.01 -9.08
N VAL A 130 0.11 2.52 -8.23
CA VAL A 130 0.75 3.83 -8.40
C VAL A 130 2.03 3.64 -9.20
N ASP A 131 2.28 4.57 -10.10
CA ASP A 131 3.51 4.66 -10.86
C ASP A 131 4.13 6.03 -10.61
N ALA A 132 5.22 6.04 -9.83
CA ALA A 132 5.92 7.26 -9.46
C ALA A 132 6.65 7.91 -10.63
N THR A 133 7.04 7.14 -11.65
CA THR A 133 7.70 7.67 -12.85
C THR A 133 6.71 8.36 -13.76
N LEU A 134 5.52 7.78 -13.95
CA LEU A 134 4.47 8.40 -14.77
C LEU A 134 3.61 9.40 -13.97
N LEU A 135 3.71 9.38 -12.64
CA LEU A 135 2.89 10.13 -11.68
C LEU A 135 1.39 9.91 -11.89
N VAL A 136 1.00 8.64 -12.00
CA VAL A 136 -0.40 8.23 -12.16
C VAL A 136 -0.74 7.07 -11.24
N ARG A 137 -2.03 6.94 -10.93
CA ARG A 137 -2.59 5.75 -10.29
C ARG A 137 -3.73 5.25 -11.13
N LEU A 138 -3.59 4.10 -11.77
CA LEU A 138 -4.52 3.65 -12.81
C LEU A 138 -5.15 2.31 -12.47
N CYS A 139 -6.46 2.20 -12.65
CA CYS A 139 -7.14 0.91 -12.72
C CYS A 139 -6.84 0.26 -14.08
N ILE A 140 -7.06 -1.06 -14.19
CA ILE A 140 -6.76 -1.83 -15.40
C ILE A 140 -7.39 -1.21 -16.67
N ARG A 141 -8.65 -0.77 -16.57
CA ARG A 141 -9.35 -0.13 -17.70
C ARG A 141 -8.65 1.16 -18.17
N CYS A 142 -8.24 2.01 -17.24
CA CYS A 142 -7.55 3.25 -17.58
C CYS A 142 -6.10 3.00 -18.03
N GLN A 143 -5.47 1.90 -17.60
CA GLN A 143 -4.17 1.50 -18.15
C GLN A 143 -4.27 1.18 -19.65
N GLU A 144 -5.33 0.49 -20.09
CA GLU A 144 -5.55 0.20 -21.52
C GLU A 144 -5.87 1.46 -22.33
N GLN A 145 -6.57 2.42 -21.72
CA GLN A 145 -6.96 3.66 -22.39
C GLN A 145 -5.80 4.67 -22.50
N CYS A 146 -4.99 4.80 -21.45
CA CYS A 146 -4.04 5.91 -21.31
C CYS A 146 -2.59 5.54 -21.64
N LEU A 147 -2.24 4.25 -21.66
CA LEU A 147 -0.87 3.80 -21.83
C LEU A 147 -0.68 2.96 -23.10
N VAL A 148 0.50 3.09 -23.70
CA VAL A 148 0.95 2.31 -24.87
C VAL A 148 2.25 1.60 -24.55
N LEU A 149 2.55 0.53 -25.28
CA LEU A 149 3.85 -0.12 -25.18
C LEU A 149 4.91 0.80 -25.80
N LEU A 150 6.05 0.97 -25.14
CA LEU A 150 7.16 1.76 -25.68
C LEU A 150 7.67 1.21 -27.02
N ILE A 151 7.56 -0.11 -27.19
CA ILE A 151 8.04 -0.82 -28.38
C ILE A 151 7.09 -0.71 -29.57
N ASP A 152 5.85 -0.24 -29.37
CA ASP A 152 4.90 -0.01 -30.44
C ASP A 152 5.41 1.14 -31.32
N ILE A 153 5.88 0.84 -32.53
CA ILE A 153 6.51 1.82 -33.41
C ILE A 153 5.46 2.76 -34.03
N ASP A 154 4.24 2.25 -34.23
CA ASP A 154 3.15 3.02 -34.82
C ASP A 154 2.62 4.07 -33.84
N GLU A 155 2.56 3.73 -32.55
CA GLU A 155 2.18 4.68 -31.49
C GLU A 155 3.38 5.47 -30.95
N VAL A 156 4.60 4.91 -30.94
CA VAL A 156 5.81 5.52 -30.36
C VAL A 156 7.02 5.41 -31.30
N PRO A 157 7.25 6.46 -32.12
CA PRO A 157 8.42 6.55 -33.00
C PRO A 157 9.74 6.34 -32.25
N VAL A 158 10.69 5.66 -32.90
CA VAL A 158 11.95 5.23 -32.26
C VAL A 158 12.80 6.42 -31.80
N ASP A 159 12.79 7.49 -32.58
CA ASP A 159 13.55 8.72 -32.37
C ASP A 159 13.08 9.53 -31.15
N ILE A 160 11.86 9.31 -30.66
CA ILE A 160 11.34 10.01 -29.49
C ILE A 160 11.47 9.24 -28.18
N ARG A 161 11.85 7.96 -28.21
CA ARG A 161 11.81 7.06 -27.04
C ARG A 161 12.65 7.54 -25.86
N ASP A 162 13.75 8.25 -26.12
CA ASP A 162 14.63 8.80 -25.09
C ASP A 162 14.11 10.09 -24.45
N PHE A 163 13.04 10.67 -25.01
CA PHE A 163 12.44 11.92 -24.55
C PHE A 163 11.12 11.71 -23.79
N VAL A 164 10.61 10.49 -23.76
CA VAL A 164 9.33 10.15 -23.11
C VAL A 164 9.59 9.38 -21.82
N PRO A 165 9.02 9.79 -20.66
CA PRO A 165 9.10 9.00 -19.44
C PRO A 165 8.43 7.64 -19.62
N ARG A 166 9.12 6.58 -19.19
CA ARG A 166 8.70 5.20 -19.33
C ARG A 166 8.74 4.46 -18.02
N SER A 167 7.86 3.48 -17.86
CA SER A 167 7.79 2.67 -16.66
C SER A 167 7.37 1.24 -16.97
N ASN A 168 7.84 0.30 -16.15
CA ASN A 168 7.54 -1.12 -16.24
C ASN A 168 6.42 -1.54 -15.26
N VAL A 169 5.93 -0.64 -14.40
CA VAL A 169 4.94 -0.95 -13.35
C VAL A 169 3.67 -1.57 -13.93
N PHE A 170 3.16 -1.00 -15.02
CA PHE A 170 1.95 -1.50 -15.71
C PHE A 170 2.26 -2.46 -16.87
N GLY A 171 3.51 -2.89 -16.99
CA GLY A 171 3.96 -3.84 -17.99
C GLY A 171 3.43 -5.24 -17.72
N LYS A 172 3.27 -6.03 -18.78
CA LYS A 172 3.11 -7.48 -18.65
C LYS A 172 4.46 -8.10 -19.00
N GLY A 173 4.82 -9.19 -18.34
CA GLY A 173 6.09 -9.87 -18.56
C GLY A 173 5.98 -11.35 -18.23
N LYS A 174 6.87 -12.15 -18.83
CA LYS A 174 7.03 -13.55 -18.44
C LYS A 174 7.79 -13.61 -17.12
N ARG A 175 7.61 -14.70 -16.35
CA ARG A 175 8.42 -14.95 -15.14
C ARG A 175 9.90 -14.89 -15.49
N GLY A 176 10.68 -14.15 -14.70
CA GLY A 176 12.11 -13.94 -14.91
C GLY A 176 12.49 -12.88 -15.95
N GLN A 177 11.51 -12.19 -16.55
CA GLN A 177 11.75 -11.08 -17.48
C GLN A 177 11.23 -9.77 -16.90
N LEU A 178 11.91 -8.67 -17.23
CA LEU A 178 11.40 -7.33 -16.96
C LEU A 178 10.07 -7.14 -17.71
N PRO A 179 9.01 -6.67 -17.04
CA PRO A 179 7.74 -6.37 -17.72
C PRO A 179 7.93 -5.33 -18.82
N ASP A 180 7.08 -5.36 -19.84
CA ASP A 180 7.18 -4.42 -20.95
C ASP A 180 7.05 -2.97 -20.49
N ALA A 181 7.95 -2.11 -20.94
CA ALA A 181 7.88 -0.69 -20.64
C ALA A 181 6.67 -0.05 -21.34
N ARG A 182 5.92 0.77 -20.60
CA ARG A 182 4.79 1.55 -21.09
C ARG A 182 5.04 3.05 -20.90
N VAL A 183 4.38 3.83 -21.74
CA VAL A 183 4.41 5.30 -21.71
C VAL A 183 2.98 5.85 -21.77
N LEU A 184 2.79 7.08 -21.30
CA LEU A 184 1.52 7.78 -21.42
C LEU A 184 1.33 8.29 -22.86
N LYS A 185 0.13 8.05 -23.44
CA LYS A 185 -0.25 8.60 -24.75
C LYS A 185 -0.13 10.13 -24.79
N SER A 186 -0.45 10.79 -23.68
CA SER A 186 -0.30 12.24 -23.54
C SER A 186 1.16 12.69 -23.61
N ASP A 187 2.08 11.94 -22.99
CA ASP A 187 3.50 12.30 -22.97
C ASP A 187 4.11 12.17 -24.38
N VAL A 188 3.73 11.12 -25.11
CA VAL A 188 4.09 10.92 -26.52
C VAL A 188 3.61 12.09 -27.38
N ALA A 189 2.32 12.43 -27.32
CA ALA A 189 1.75 13.53 -28.08
C ALA A 189 2.42 14.88 -27.76
N ASN A 190 2.77 15.11 -26.49
CA ASN A 190 3.45 16.32 -26.03
C ASN A 190 4.89 16.41 -26.55
N VAL A 191 5.63 15.30 -26.53
CA VAL A 191 6.99 15.26 -27.07
C VAL A 191 6.99 15.53 -28.57
N LEU A 192 6.11 14.87 -29.32
CA LEU A 192 5.97 15.09 -30.77
C LEU A 192 5.65 16.56 -31.08
N LYS A 193 4.66 17.13 -30.39
CA LYS A 193 4.29 18.54 -30.58
C LYS A 193 5.47 19.49 -30.34
N LEU A 194 6.25 19.27 -29.29
CA LEU A 194 7.40 20.12 -28.97
C LEU A 194 8.55 19.97 -29.97
N LEU A 195 8.77 18.76 -30.49
CA LEU A 195 9.75 18.53 -31.55
C LEU A 195 9.31 19.22 -32.84
N ASP A 196 8.05 19.08 -33.26
CA ASP A 196 7.54 19.76 -34.44
C ASP A 196 7.63 21.28 -34.32
N GLU A 197 7.32 21.85 -33.14
CA GLU A 197 7.44 23.28 -32.88
C GLU A 197 8.89 23.76 -32.98
N ALA A 198 9.84 22.96 -32.49
CA ALA A 198 11.26 23.26 -32.60
C ALA A 198 11.76 23.13 -34.05
N GLU A 199 11.33 22.12 -34.78
CA GLU A 199 11.70 21.92 -36.19
C GLU A 199 11.16 23.03 -37.09
N ARG A 200 9.92 23.48 -36.86
CA ARG A 200 9.33 24.62 -37.59
C ARG A 200 10.07 25.93 -37.36
N SER A 201 10.85 26.05 -36.29
CA SER A 201 11.68 27.25 -36.06
C SER A 201 12.86 27.34 -37.04
N GLY A 202 13.25 26.23 -37.68
CA GLY A 202 14.38 26.15 -38.61
C GLY A 202 15.75 26.35 -37.95
N ASP A 203 15.82 26.43 -36.62
CA ASP A 203 17.04 26.62 -35.85
C ASP A 203 17.47 25.31 -35.17
N ASP A 204 18.52 24.69 -35.70
CA ASP A 204 19.11 23.46 -35.15
C ASP A 204 19.57 23.61 -33.70
N SER A 205 19.95 24.83 -33.28
CA SER A 205 20.33 25.11 -31.90
C SER A 205 19.12 24.96 -30.97
N VAL A 206 17.96 25.47 -31.38
CA VAL A 206 16.70 25.36 -30.63
C VAL A 206 16.27 23.90 -30.52
N LEU A 207 16.33 23.14 -31.62
CA LEU A 207 16.00 21.72 -31.62
C LEU A 207 16.92 20.90 -30.70
N SER A 208 18.23 21.17 -30.74
CA SER A 208 19.21 20.52 -29.87
C SER A 208 18.95 20.82 -28.39
N GLU A 209 18.66 22.08 -28.04
CA GLU A 209 18.37 22.49 -26.67
C GLU A 209 17.05 21.89 -26.16
N VAL A 210 16.03 21.76 -27.02
CA VAL A 210 14.77 21.08 -26.68
C VAL A 210 15.00 19.60 -26.38
N ARG A 211 15.72 18.88 -27.25
CA ARG A 211 16.06 17.47 -27.05
C ARG A 211 16.88 17.25 -25.78
N LYS A 212 17.85 18.12 -25.51
CA LYS A 212 18.65 18.09 -24.29
C LYS A 212 17.77 18.31 -23.05
N THR A 213 16.90 19.31 -23.08
CA THR A 213 15.98 19.61 -21.97
C THR A 213 15.04 18.44 -21.70
N MET A 214 14.48 17.80 -22.73
CA MET A 214 13.62 16.62 -22.55
C MET A 214 14.35 15.46 -21.87
N ARG A 215 15.60 15.19 -22.27
CA ARG A 215 16.44 14.17 -21.61
C ARG A 215 16.68 14.50 -20.14
N GLU A 216 17.02 15.75 -19.82
CA GLU A 216 17.18 16.20 -18.43
C GLU A 216 15.90 15.96 -17.61
N VAL A 217 14.72 16.26 -18.18
CA VAL A 217 13.42 16.04 -17.52
C VAL A 217 13.13 14.56 -17.28
N VAL A 218 13.40 13.69 -18.26
CA VAL A 218 13.21 12.24 -18.10
C VAL A 218 14.11 11.68 -16.99
N LEU A 219 15.37 12.14 -16.92
CA LEU A 219 16.32 11.73 -15.89
C LEU A 219 15.90 12.22 -14.50
N ASP A 220 15.50 13.49 -14.37
CA ASP A 220 15.02 14.07 -13.10
C ASP A 220 13.76 13.33 -12.61
N ARG A 221 12.82 13.05 -13.50
CA ARG A 221 11.59 12.31 -13.19
C ARG A 221 11.88 10.88 -12.73
N LYS A 222 12.89 10.22 -13.30
CA LYS A 222 13.36 8.91 -12.82
C LYS A 222 13.96 8.99 -11.42
N ALA A 223 14.83 9.96 -11.16
CA ALA A 223 15.44 10.14 -9.83
C ALA A 223 14.39 10.47 -8.75
N GLN A 224 13.42 11.31 -9.08
CA GLN A 224 12.29 11.61 -8.20
C GLN A 224 11.43 10.36 -7.93
N ALA A 225 11.18 9.55 -8.95
CA ALA A 225 10.41 8.31 -8.81
C ALA A 225 11.09 7.31 -7.87
N GLU A 226 12.41 7.18 -7.95
CA GLU A 226 13.19 6.33 -7.02
C GLU A 226 13.02 6.79 -5.57
N ALA A 227 13.14 8.10 -5.31
CA ALA A 227 12.90 8.66 -3.97
C ALA A 227 11.45 8.44 -3.49
N ILE A 228 10.47 8.62 -4.37
CA ILE A 228 9.04 8.41 -4.06
C ILE A 228 8.78 6.95 -3.72
N ASN A 229 9.30 5.99 -4.49
CA ASN A 229 9.08 4.57 -4.26
C ASN A 229 9.61 4.13 -2.89
N LEU A 230 10.80 4.58 -2.50
CA LEU A 230 11.36 4.31 -1.17
C LEU A 230 10.45 4.83 -0.04
N ILE A 231 9.83 6.00 -0.23
CA ILE A 231 8.89 6.58 0.73
C ILE A 231 7.59 5.79 0.80
N LEU A 232 7.06 5.37 -0.35
CA LEU A 232 5.85 4.56 -0.41
C LEU A 232 6.06 3.19 0.26
N GLU A 233 7.19 2.53 -0.01
CA GLU A 233 7.57 1.26 0.63
C GLU A 233 7.72 1.41 2.15
N ARG A 234 8.37 2.48 2.60
CA ARG A 234 8.49 2.79 4.03
C ARG A 234 7.12 3.03 4.66
N HIS A 235 6.27 3.85 4.03
CA HIS A 235 4.93 4.14 4.53
C HIS A 235 4.06 2.87 4.61
N GLU A 236 4.09 2.01 3.60
CA GLU A 236 3.40 0.71 3.64
C GLU A 236 3.92 -0.19 4.76
N SER A 237 5.24 -0.16 5.01
CA SER A 237 5.86 -0.89 6.11
C SER A 237 5.41 -0.34 7.46
N ASP A 238 5.40 0.97 7.64
CA ASP A 238 4.95 1.63 8.86
C ASP A 238 3.49 1.30 9.16
N LEU A 239 2.59 1.38 8.16
CA LEU A 239 1.19 0.98 8.31
C LEU A 239 1.03 -0.50 8.66
N ARG A 240 1.85 -1.38 8.05
CA ARG A 240 1.85 -2.82 8.37
C ARG A 240 2.31 -3.06 9.80
N TRP A 241 3.34 -2.34 10.27
CA TRP A 241 3.84 -2.43 11.64
C TRP A 241 2.83 -1.88 12.66
N GLU A 242 2.16 -0.76 12.36
CA GLU A 242 1.06 -0.23 13.17
C GLU A 242 -0.04 -1.29 13.34
N GLY A 243 -0.47 -1.92 12.25
CA GLY A 243 -1.46 -3.00 12.28
C GLY A 243 -0.98 -4.23 13.08
N TYR A 244 0.27 -4.63 12.90
CA TYR A 244 0.89 -5.73 13.64
C TYR A 244 0.93 -5.45 15.14
N ARG A 245 1.26 -4.22 15.54
CA ARG A 245 1.28 -3.80 16.95
C ARG A 245 -0.09 -3.94 17.60
N VAL A 246 -1.15 -3.44 16.94
CA VAL A 246 -2.53 -3.56 17.47
C VAL A 246 -2.93 -5.02 17.66
N VAL A 247 -2.65 -5.88 16.68
CA VAL A 247 -2.93 -7.33 16.77
C VAL A 247 -2.13 -7.98 17.91
N THR A 248 -0.87 -7.59 18.09
CA THR A 248 0.02 -8.14 19.11
C THR A 248 -0.42 -7.74 20.52
N GLU A 249 -0.70 -6.45 20.73
CA GLU A 249 -1.20 -5.92 22.01
C GLU A 249 -2.54 -6.55 22.37
N ARG A 250 -3.45 -6.69 21.40
CA ARG A 250 -4.72 -7.41 21.56
C ARG A 250 -4.49 -8.87 22.00
N ARG A 251 -3.57 -9.58 21.35
CA ARG A 251 -3.25 -10.97 21.67
C ARG A 251 -2.76 -11.11 23.11
N GLN A 252 -1.81 -10.26 23.51
CA GLN A 252 -1.27 -10.25 24.87
C GLN A 252 -2.37 -10.01 25.91
N GLU A 253 -3.27 -9.07 25.64
CA GLU A 253 -4.38 -8.77 26.55
C GLU A 253 -5.39 -9.93 26.66
N ILE A 254 -5.75 -10.56 25.54
CA ILE A 254 -6.62 -11.75 25.57
C ILE A 254 -5.94 -12.89 26.34
N GLU A 255 -4.66 -13.17 26.09
CA GLU A 255 -3.90 -14.22 26.79
C GLU A 255 -3.85 -13.95 28.30
N ARG A 256 -3.58 -12.71 28.69
CA ARG A 256 -3.60 -12.26 30.09
C ARG A 256 -4.97 -12.49 30.73
N LYS A 257 -6.05 -12.04 30.09
CA LYS A 257 -7.43 -12.22 30.59
C LYS A 257 -7.85 -13.69 30.62
N CYS A 258 -7.37 -14.54 29.70
CA CYS A 258 -7.63 -15.98 29.75
C CYS A 258 -7.01 -16.60 31.01
N ILE A 259 -5.74 -16.26 31.30
CA ILE A 259 -5.05 -16.77 32.50
C ILE A 259 -5.75 -16.27 33.78
N SER A 260 -6.05 -14.97 33.87
CA SER A 260 -6.65 -14.39 35.08
C SER A 260 -8.12 -14.78 35.28
N ASP A 261 -8.96 -14.68 34.24
CA ASP A 261 -10.42 -14.74 34.38
C ASP A 261 -10.99 -16.15 34.14
N LEU A 262 -10.22 -17.01 33.46
CA LEU A 262 -10.59 -18.39 33.13
C LEU A 262 -9.72 -19.43 33.85
N GLY A 263 -8.61 -19.02 34.45
CA GLY A 263 -7.70 -19.90 35.19
C GLY A 263 -7.01 -20.95 34.31
N CYS A 264 -6.84 -20.67 33.01
CA CYS A 264 -6.13 -21.58 32.10
C CYS A 264 -4.62 -21.45 32.27
N GLN A 265 -3.90 -22.53 31.99
CA GLN A 265 -2.43 -22.52 31.96
C GLN A 265 -1.93 -21.88 30.66
N LYS A 266 -0.69 -21.39 30.65
CA LYS A 266 -0.08 -20.77 29.47
C LYS A 266 0.03 -21.78 28.31
N GLU A 267 0.24 -23.03 28.64
CA GLU A 267 0.34 -24.15 27.70
C GLU A 267 -1.01 -24.47 27.05
N ASP A 268 -2.13 -24.19 27.73
CA ASP A 268 -3.47 -24.39 27.17
C ASP A 268 -3.79 -23.40 26.03
N LEU A 269 -3.02 -22.31 25.92
CA LEU A 269 -3.10 -21.33 24.84
C LEU A 269 -2.38 -21.80 23.56
N GLN A 270 -1.57 -22.87 23.66
CA GLN A 270 -0.83 -23.43 22.53
C GLN A 270 -1.65 -24.50 21.82
N PHE A 271 -2.24 -24.14 20.68
CA PHE A 271 -3.02 -25.07 19.86
C PHE A 271 -2.10 -25.83 18.90
N ALA A 272 -2.19 -27.16 18.90
CA ALA A 272 -1.56 -28.00 17.89
C ALA A 272 -2.06 -27.64 16.48
N TRP A 273 -1.22 -27.86 15.46
CA TRP A 273 -1.50 -27.39 14.10
C TRP A 273 -2.79 -27.94 13.49
N ASP A 274 -3.16 -29.15 13.90
CA ASP A 274 -4.32 -29.96 13.51
C ASP A 274 -5.54 -29.82 14.44
N SER A 275 -5.44 -28.98 15.48
CA SER A 275 -6.53 -28.78 16.44
C SER A 275 -7.73 -28.11 15.78
N SER A 276 -8.91 -28.73 15.91
CA SER A 276 -10.19 -28.21 15.38
C SER A 276 -10.55 -26.81 15.91
N GLY A 277 -10.05 -26.45 17.09
CA GLY A 277 -10.26 -25.14 17.70
C GLY A 277 -9.29 -24.05 17.24
N ARG A 278 -8.18 -24.40 16.57
CA ARG A 278 -7.08 -23.48 16.27
C ARG A 278 -7.50 -22.30 15.40
N ASN A 279 -8.19 -22.58 14.30
CA ASN A 279 -8.63 -21.53 13.36
C ASN A 279 -9.57 -20.54 14.04
N LYS A 280 -10.54 -21.04 14.81
CA LYS A 280 -11.48 -20.20 15.54
C LYS A 280 -10.78 -19.38 16.63
N TYR A 281 -9.81 -19.97 17.33
CA TYR A 281 -8.97 -19.25 18.28
C TYR A 281 -8.20 -18.12 17.58
N GLN A 282 -7.48 -18.43 16.50
CA GLN A 282 -6.70 -17.43 15.74
C GLN A 282 -7.57 -16.27 15.21
N GLN A 283 -8.80 -16.54 14.75
CA GLN A 283 -9.73 -15.49 14.31
C GLN A 283 -10.13 -14.52 15.44
N LEU A 284 -10.24 -15.01 16.68
CA LEU A 284 -10.55 -14.16 17.83
C LEU A 284 -9.34 -13.31 18.26
N MET A 285 -8.13 -13.87 18.13
CA MET A 285 -6.87 -13.21 18.47
C MET A 285 -6.45 -12.16 17.43
N ASN A 286 -6.58 -12.49 16.15
CA ASN A 286 -5.97 -11.74 15.05
C ASN A 286 -6.94 -10.70 14.45
N LYS A 287 -7.59 -9.89 15.30
CA LYS A 287 -8.38 -8.73 14.85
C LYS A 287 -7.54 -7.46 14.91
N SER A 288 -7.75 -6.57 13.94
CA SER A 288 -7.06 -5.28 13.80
C SER A 288 -7.63 -4.17 14.71
N GLU A 289 -8.23 -4.53 15.84
CA GLU A 289 -8.90 -3.61 16.77
C GLU A 289 -8.50 -3.93 18.21
N PRO A 290 -8.26 -2.90 19.06
CA PRO A 290 -8.02 -3.12 20.49
C PRO A 290 -9.16 -3.91 21.14
N LEU A 291 -8.83 -4.75 22.13
CA LEU A 291 -9.84 -5.50 22.87
C LEU A 291 -10.63 -4.55 23.79
N SER A 292 -11.93 -4.42 23.53
CA SER A 292 -12.84 -3.72 24.46
C SER A 292 -13.37 -4.65 25.54
N ASP A 293 -13.80 -4.10 26.67
CA ASP A 293 -14.42 -4.90 27.74
C ASP A 293 -15.75 -5.53 27.33
N ARG A 294 -16.53 -4.83 26.50
CA ARG A 294 -17.76 -5.38 25.93
C ARG A 294 -17.45 -6.59 25.05
N GLU A 295 -16.49 -6.45 24.14
CA GLU A 295 -16.09 -7.54 23.26
C GLU A 295 -15.53 -8.72 24.07
N TRP A 296 -14.74 -8.45 25.12
CA TRP A 296 -14.28 -9.50 26.03
C TRP A 296 -15.45 -10.32 26.59
N GLY A 297 -16.52 -9.65 27.05
CA GLY A 297 -17.73 -10.32 27.52
C GLY A 297 -18.37 -11.24 26.47
N GLU A 298 -18.37 -10.82 25.21
CA GLU A 298 -18.92 -11.60 24.08
C GLU A 298 -18.06 -12.81 23.71
N ILE A 299 -16.72 -12.67 23.68
CA ILE A 299 -15.81 -13.72 23.23
C ILE A 299 -15.42 -14.71 24.33
N ARG A 300 -15.47 -14.30 25.61
CA ARG A 300 -15.04 -15.08 26.78
C ARG A 300 -15.69 -16.48 26.85
N PRO A 301 -17.01 -16.67 26.64
CA PRO A 301 -17.64 -18.00 26.69
C PRO A 301 -17.10 -18.94 25.61
N THR A 302 -16.80 -18.40 24.43
CA THR A 302 -16.23 -19.16 23.31
C THR A 302 -14.80 -19.57 23.61
N LEU A 303 -13.97 -18.63 24.09
CA LEU A 303 -12.59 -18.91 24.50
C LEU A 303 -12.53 -19.97 25.60
N LYS A 304 -13.38 -19.86 26.64
CA LYS A 304 -13.46 -20.86 27.71
C LYS A 304 -13.73 -22.27 27.18
N ARG A 305 -14.61 -22.41 26.18
CA ARG A 305 -14.90 -23.71 25.55
C ARG A 305 -13.70 -24.24 24.78
N LEU A 306 -13.07 -23.39 23.95
CA LEU A 306 -11.92 -23.76 23.13
C LEU A 306 -10.73 -24.19 23.99
N LEU A 307 -10.39 -23.39 25.00
CA LEU A 307 -9.27 -23.66 25.91
C LEU A 307 -9.49 -24.91 26.75
N ARG A 308 -10.73 -25.19 27.19
CA ARG A 308 -11.04 -26.44 27.89
C ARG A 308 -10.79 -27.67 27.03
N VAL A 309 -11.18 -27.60 25.75
CA VAL A 309 -10.95 -28.71 24.80
C VAL A 309 -9.45 -28.87 24.53
N ASN A 310 -8.73 -27.76 24.33
CA ASN A 310 -7.30 -27.80 24.07
C ASN A 310 -6.49 -28.32 25.26
N GLY A 311 -6.81 -27.85 26.48
CA GLY A 311 -6.16 -28.33 27.71
C GLY A 311 -6.38 -29.82 27.96
N LYS A 312 -7.58 -30.35 27.68
CA LYS A 312 -7.83 -31.80 27.74
C LYS A 312 -6.98 -32.58 26.75
N ALA A 313 -6.87 -32.10 25.51
CA ALA A 313 -6.05 -32.74 24.48
C ALA A 313 -4.56 -32.72 24.84
N ARG A 314 -4.07 -31.61 25.40
CA ARG A 314 -2.69 -31.50 25.91
C ARG A 314 -2.43 -32.52 27.02
N LEU A 315 -3.29 -32.58 28.04
CA LEU A 315 -3.14 -33.51 29.16
C LEU A 315 -3.19 -34.98 28.71
N ALA A 316 -4.05 -35.31 27.73
CA ALA A 316 -4.10 -36.66 27.15
C ALA A 316 -2.76 -37.05 26.49
N LYS A 317 -2.18 -36.15 25.67
CA LYS A 317 -0.86 -36.37 25.05
C LYS A 317 0.27 -36.51 26.08
N GLU A 318 0.23 -35.73 27.16
CA GLU A 318 1.21 -35.84 28.25
C GLU A 318 1.10 -37.17 29.01
N GLN A 319 -0.12 -37.72 29.15
CA GLN A 319 -0.33 -39.04 29.75
C GLN A 319 0.14 -40.16 28.83
N GLU A 320 -0.18 -40.09 27.54
CA GLU A 320 0.29 -41.04 26.52
C GLU A 320 1.82 -41.04 26.42
N GLY A 321 2.47 -39.87 26.49
CA GLY A 321 3.93 -39.77 26.48
C GLY A 321 4.63 -40.23 27.76
N ARG A 322 3.91 -40.35 28.89
CA ARG A 322 4.46 -40.86 30.16
C ARG A 322 4.32 -42.37 30.32
N HIS A 323 3.42 -43.01 29.58
CA HIS A 323 3.41 -44.45 29.45
C HIS A 323 4.48 -44.82 28.41
N PRO A 324 5.55 -45.55 28.77
CA PRO A 324 6.43 -46.10 27.76
C PRO A 324 5.58 -47.06 26.92
N GLY A 325 5.19 -46.61 25.73
CA GLY A 325 4.60 -47.50 24.76
C GLY A 325 5.60 -48.63 24.54
N GLN A 326 5.20 -49.86 24.85
CA GLN A 326 5.80 -51.04 24.23
C GLN A 326 5.61 -50.85 22.72
N SER A 327 6.60 -50.23 22.08
CA SER A 327 6.71 -50.19 20.64
C SER A 327 6.83 -51.63 20.17
N SER A 328 5.86 -52.10 19.40
CA SER A 328 5.92 -53.40 18.72
C SER A 328 6.93 -53.44 17.57
N TYR A 329 7.79 -52.41 17.43
CA TYR A 329 8.89 -52.34 16.47
C TYR A 329 10.26 -52.43 17.15
N GLN A 330 10.43 -53.37 18.09
CA GLN A 330 11.74 -53.88 18.52
C GLN A 330 12.01 -55.28 17.94
N GLY A 331 11.65 -55.46 16.67
CA GLY A 331 12.20 -56.53 15.84
C GLY A 331 13.27 -55.93 14.94
N GLU A 332 14.53 -56.22 15.27
CA GLU A 332 15.68 -56.22 14.36
C GLU A 332 16.00 -54.92 13.61
N LEU A 333 16.89 -54.10 14.19
CA LEU A 333 17.96 -53.43 13.44
C LEU A 333 19.18 -53.31 14.35
N ASP A 334 19.98 -54.37 14.40
CA ASP A 334 21.41 -54.25 14.71
C ASP A 334 22.06 -53.43 13.60
N CYS A 335 22.38 -52.17 13.87
CA CYS A 335 23.33 -51.41 13.06
C CYS A 335 24.17 -50.51 13.98
N PRO A 336 25.51 -50.46 13.80
CA PRO A 336 26.41 -49.89 14.80
C PRO A 336 26.20 -48.38 14.97
N GLN A 337 26.28 -47.96 16.23
CA GLN A 337 26.23 -46.58 16.68
C GLN A 337 27.26 -45.71 15.96
N GLN A 338 26.81 -44.64 15.30
CA GLN A 338 27.60 -43.40 15.17
C GLN A 338 26.76 -42.23 15.68
N PRO A 339 27.26 -41.45 16.66
CA PRO A 339 26.51 -40.32 17.20
C PRO A 339 26.59 -39.16 16.22
N LEU A 340 25.48 -38.86 15.52
CA LEU A 340 25.32 -37.57 14.86
C LEU A 340 24.94 -36.54 15.94
N THR A 341 25.95 -35.86 16.46
CA THR A 341 25.75 -34.63 17.24
C THR A 341 25.26 -33.53 16.31
N LEU A 342 23.98 -33.20 16.38
CA LEU A 342 23.48 -31.92 15.88
C LEU A 342 23.49 -30.91 17.04
N PRO A 343 24.19 -29.77 16.89
CA PRO A 343 24.29 -28.77 17.94
C PRO A 343 22.93 -28.09 18.14
N ILE A 344 22.54 -27.98 19.41
CA ILE A 344 21.49 -27.07 19.86
C ILE A 344 22.09 -25.67 19.91
N ASP A 345 21.47 -24.71 19.22
CA ASP A 345 21.07 -23.37 19.70
C ASP A 345 20.84 -22.39 18.53
N PRO A 346 20.21 -21.21 18.74
CA PRO A 346 19.15 -20.85 19.67
C PRO A 346 18.01 -20.09 18.94
N VAL A 347 17.02 -19.64 19.70
CA VAL A 347 16.05 -18.59 19.34
C VAL A 347 16.71 -17.46 18.52
N ILE A 348 16.10 -17.09 17.39
CA ILE A 348 16.42 -15.84 16.67
C ILE A 348 15.14 -15.01 16.54
N ASP A 349 15.09 -13.95 17.34
CA ASP A 349 14.38 -12.71 17.06
C ASP A 349 14.87 -12.11 15.73
N GLY A 350 13.92 -11.63 14.91
CA GLY A 350 14.12 -10.52 13.97
C GLY A 350 15.12 -10.69 12.81
N PHE A 351 14.62 -10.58 11.58
CA PHE A 351 14.98 -9.57 10.58
C PHE A 351 14.73 -10.05 9.14
N THR A 352 13.96 -9.23 8.44
CA THR A 352 14.08 -8.81 7.03
C THR A 352 14.62 -9.75 5.94
N SER A 353 13.82 -9.76 4.86
CA SER A 353 14.23 -9.68 3.46
C SER A 353 14.41 -11.00 2.67
N ILE A 354 13.61 -11.04 1.61
CA ILE A 354 13.96 -11.48 0.24
C ILE A 354 13.83 -12.99 -0.08
N ASN A 355 13.21 -13.19 -1.25
CA ASN A 355 13.12 -14.38 -2.10
C ASN A 355 12.06 -15.44 -1.78
N GLY A 356 10.98 -15.35 -2.54
CA GLY A 356 10.09 -16.48 -2.79
C GLY A 356 10.80 -17.56 -3.62
N ILE A 357 10.60 -18.82 -3.22
CA ILE A 357 10.80 -20.00 -4.05
C ILE A 357 9.67 -20.99 -3.72
N GLU A 358 8.87 -21.22 -4.76
CA GLU A 358 8.27 -22.49 -5.21
C GLU A 358 7.89 -23.56 -4.18
N PHE A 359 6.57 -23.73 -3.99
CA PHE A 359 5.97 -24.99 -3.55
C PHE A 359 6.05 -26.01 -4.70
N LEU A 360 7.01 -26.93 -4.64
CA LEU A 360 6.92 -28.22 -5.33
C LEU A 360 5.89 -29.09 -4.61
N ARG A 361 4.71 -29.26 -5.22
CA ARG A 361 3.84 -30.39 -4.92
C ARG A 361 4.31 -31.59 -5.74
N GLY A 362 4.97 -32.54 -5.08
CA GLY A 362 4.98 -33.92 -5.52
C GLY A 362 3.60 -34.53 -5.27
N ILE A 363 3.00 -35.11 -6.30
CA ILE A 363 1.95 -36.12 -6.15
C ILE A 363 2.40 -37.32 -6.96
N CYS A 364 2.69 -38.40 -6.22
CA CYS A 364 2.76 -39.74 -6.75
C CYS A 364 1.39 -40.14 -7.33
N GLY A 365 1.44 -40.75 -8.51
CA GLY A 365 0.35 -41.38 -9.22
C GLY A 365 0.91 -42.00 -10.49
#